data_AF-F1LGN5-F1
#
_entry.id   AF-F1LGN5-F1
#
_cell.length_a   1.000
_cell.length_b   1.000
_cell.length_c   1.000
_cell.angle_alpha   90.00
_cell.angle_beta   90.00
_cell.angle_gamma   90.00
#
_symmetry.space_group_name_H-M   'P 1'
#
loop_
_entity.id
_entity.type
_entity.pdbx_description
1 polymer ?
#
loop_
_entity_poly.entity_id
_entity_poly.type
_entity_poly.pdbx_seq_one_letter_code
_entity_poly.pdbx_strand_id
1 'polypeptide(L)'
;MYEPLDEVYDRDLSYIKVINAGRSFFVHNVNGHSQSRVVYFLMNIHLLPRAIYLTRHGESEYNRAGRIGGDSPLSDNGSKYATALLEFFKKELASLAAHIEYWKALDEIDAGVCEGLTYEDIQQRYPRQAQDRARDKYHFRFPSGESYEDVVARLEPVIMELERQTNVLLVSHQ
;
A
#
# COMPACT_ATOMS: atom_id res chain seq x y z
N MET A 1 28.90 -5.85 31.99
CA MET A 1 29.08 -4.52 31.39
C MET A 1 28.50 -4.59 29.98
N TYR A 2 27.82 -3.56 29.49
CA TYR A 2 27.35 -3.50 28.10
C TYR A 2 28.41 -2.78 27.26
N GLU A 3 28.78 -3.37 26.13
CA GLU A 3 29.75 -2.83 25.18
C GLU A 3 29.02 -2.58 23.85
N PRO A 4 28.87 -1.32 23.41
CA PRO A 4 28.24 -1.02 22.12
C PRO A 4 29.18 -1.40 20.97
N LEU A 5 28.61 -1.63 19.79
CA LEU A 5 29.38 -1.82 18.56
C LEU A 5 30.41 -0.69 18.38
N ASP A 6 31.61 -1.03 17.94
CA ASP A 6 32.75 -0.13 17.79
C ASP A 6 33.33 -0.17 16.38
N GLU A 7 33.78 0.97 15.86
CA GLU A 7 34.25 1.07 14.47
C GLU A 7 35.60 0.39 14.24
N VAL A 8 36.41 0.26 15.28
CA VAL A 8 37.75 -0.32 15.22
C VAL A 8 37.67 -1.82 15.48
N TYR A 9 36.99 -2.23 16.54
CA TYR A 9 36.88 -3.65 16.91
C TYR A 9 35.91 -4.43 16.02
N ASP A 10 34.83 -3.79 15.55
CA ASP A 10 33.79 -4.44 14.72
C ASP A 10 33.85 -4.02 13.24
N ARG A 11 35.04 -3.61 12.76
CA ARG A 11 35.24 -3.06 11.42
C ARG A 11 34.80 -3.98 10.27
N ASP A 12 34.76 -5.28 10.50
CA ASP A 12 34.42 -6.28 9.47
C ASP A 12 32.91 -6.61 9.47
N LEU A 13 32.14 -6.12 10.43
CA LEU A 13 30.69 -6.36 10.54
C LEU A 13 29.86 -5.36 9.73
N SER A 14 28.71 -5.78 9.21
CA SER A 14 27.70 -4.89 8.61
C SER A 14 26.67 -4.49 9.67
N TYR A 15 26.53 -3.20 9.96
CA TYR A 15 25.57 -2.74 10.98
C TYR A 15 25.08 -1.31 10.76
N ILE A 16 23.97 -0.99 11.43
CA ILE A 16 23.43 0.36 11.57
C ILE A 16 23.19 0.65 13.06
N LYS A 17 23.71 1.79 13.53
CA LYS A 17 23.38 2.35 14.85
C LYS A 17 22.32 3.42 14.66
N VAL A 18 21.14 3.19 15.24
CA VAL A 18 20.06 4.20 15.32
C VAL A 18 20.19 4.92 16.66
N ILE A 19 20.50 6.21 16.62
CA ILE A 19 20.85 6.98 17.83
C ILE A 19 19.72 7.97 18.10
N ASN A 20 19.29 8.03 19.38
CA ASN A 20 18.25 8.93 19.86
C ASN A 20 16.97 8.87 19.01
N ALA A 21 16.39 7.67 18.87
CA ALA A 21 15.13 7.45 18.14
C ALA A 21 15.14 7.96 16.69
N GLY A 22 16.26 7.78 15.98
CA GLY A 22 16.40 8.17 14.57
C GLY A 22 16.86 9.61 14.34
N ARG A 23 17.29 10.32 15.39
CA ARG A 23 17.89 11.66 15.23
C ARG A 23 19.21 11.62 14.47
N SER A 24 19.98 10.55 14.63
CA SER A 24 21.19 10.31 13.84
C SER A 24 21.39 8.82 13.60
N PHE A 25 22.10 8.51 12.51
CA PHE A 25 22.40 7.17 12.08
C PHE A 25 23.89 7.05 11.81
N PHE A 26 24.46 5.90 12.18
CA PHE A 26 25.79 5.50 11.75
C PHE A 26 25.68 4.16 11.03
N VAL A 27 26.16 4.09 9.81
CA VAL A 27 25.98 2.95 8.92
C VAL A 27 27.36 2.46 8.51
N HIS A 28 27.62 1.16 8.68
CA HIS A 28 28.93 0.57 8.45
C HIS A 28 28.85 -0.68 7.58
N ASN A 29 29.77 -0.79 6.62
CA ASN A 29 29.98 -1.95 5.76
C ASN A 29 28.69 -2.53 5.14
N VAL A 30 27.84 -1.67 4.56
CA VAL A 30 26.61 -2.10 3.87
C VAL A 30 26.95 -2.69 2.51
N ASN A 31 26.62 -3.97 2.33
CA ASN A 31 26.92 -4.74 1.14
C ASN A 31 25.63 -5.26 0.49
N GLY A 32 25.46 -4.90 -0.78
CA GLY A 32 24.36 -5.37 -1.60
C GLY A 32 23.02 -4.68 -1.33
N HIS A 33 22.05 -5.05 -2.15
CA HIS A 33 20.77 -4.36 -2.24
C HIS A 33 19.89 -4.47 -0.99
N SER A 34 19.79 -5.66 -0.39
CA SER A 34 18.90 -5.90 0.75
C SER A 34 19.31 -5.09 1.98
N GLN A 35 20.61 -5.00 2.27
CA GLN A 35 21.10 -4.21 3.40
C GLN A 35 20.83 -2.72 3.20
N SER A 36 21.05 -2.20 1.98
CA SER A 36 20.72 -0.81 1.64
C SER A 36 19.23 -0.49 1.81
N ARG A 37 18.33 -1.42 1.46
CA ARG A 37 16.88 -1.24 1.67
C ARG A 37 16.51 -1.21 3.15
N VAL A 38 17.14 -2.05 3.98
CA VAL A 38 16.93 -2.01 5.44
C VAL A 38 17.39 -0.68 6.03
N VAL A 39 18.57 -0.19 5.63
CA VAL A 39 19.07 1.12 6.06
C VAL A 39 18.13 2.23 5.63
N TYR A 40 17.71 2.24 4.36
CA TYR A 40 16.76 3.22 3.84
C TYR A 40 15.46 3.21 4.63
N PHE A 41 14.87 2.04 4.90
CA PHE A 41 13.65 1.93 5.71
C PHE A 41 13.82 2.53 7.10
N LEU A 42 14.87 2.13 7.83
CA LEU A 42 15.13 2.62 9.19
C LEU A 42 15.37 4.13 9.26
N MET A 43 15.89 4.73 8.19
CA MET A 43 16.10 6.18 8.11
C MET A 43 14.81 6.98 7.85
N ASN A 44 13.72 6.32 7.44
CA ASN A 44 12.46 6.98 7.06
C ASN A 44 11.32 6.77 8.07
N ILE A 45 11.48 5.88 9.06
CA ILE A 45 10.47 5.66 10.11
C ILE A 45 10.59 6.68 11.25
N HIS A 46 9.47 6.96 11.93
CA HIS A 46 9.46 7.77 13.14
C HIS A 46 8.56 7.18 14.23
N LEU A 47 8.82 7.54 15.50
CA LEU A 47 8.08 7.03 16.67
C LEU A 47 6.92 7.93 17.12
N LEU A 48 6.68 9.07 16.46
CA LEU A 48 5.57 9.96 16.82
C LEU A 48 4.22 9.22 16.68
N PRO A 49 3.34 9.29 17.70
CA PRO A 49 1.99 8.74 17.60
C PRO A 49 1.25 9.36 16.42
N ARG A 50 0.63 8.51 15.61
CA ARG A 50 -0.14 8.91 14.42
C ARG A 50 -1.26 7.93 14.14
N ALA A 51 -2.24 8.37 13.36
CA ALA A 51 -3.33 7.53 12.86
C ALA A 51 -3.27 7.44 11.34
N ILE A 52 -3.19 6.21 10.82
CA ILE A 52 -3.35 5.92 9.39
C ILE A 52 -4.74 5.29 9.23
N TYR A 53 -5.62 5.99 8.52
CA TYR A 53 -6.97 5.52 8.19
C TYR A 53 -6.95 4.93 6.79
N LEU A 54 -7.47 3.71 6.64
CA LEU A 54 -7.60 3.04 5.36
C LEU A 54 -9.08 2.87 5.05
N THR A 55 -9.47 3.23 3.83
CA THR A 55 -10.81 2.95 3.33
C THR A 55 -10.76 2.64 1.85
N ARG A 56 -11.74 1.88 1.38
CA ARG A 56 -12.05 1.83 -0.04
C ARG A 56 -12.72 3.13 -0.49
N HIS A 57 -12.79 3.32 -1.80
CA HIS A 57 -13.78 4.21 -2.40
C HIS A 57 -15.21 3.80 -2.01
N GLY A 58 -16.17 4.73 -2.10
CA GLY A 58 -17.58 4.42 -1.93
C GLY A 58 -18.07 3.43 -2.99
N GLU A 59 -19.21 2.75 -2.73
CA GLU A 59 -19.80 1.79 -3.68
C GLU A 59 -19.92 2.38 -5.10
N SER A 60 -19.30 1.74 -6.08
CA SER A 60 -19.38 2.11 -7.50
C SER A 60 -20.50 1.36 -8.23
N GLU A 61 -20.86 1.84 -9.43
CA GLU A 61 -21.81 1.12 -10.29
C GLU A 61 -21.31 -0.28 -10.69
N TYR A 62 -19.99 -0.48 -10.83
CA TYR A 62 -19.44 -1.81 -11.06
C TYR A 62 -19.50 -2.71 -9.83
N ASN A 63 -19.38 -2.16 -8.62
CA ASN A 63 -19.61 -2.95 -7.40
C ASN A 63 -21.05 -3.48 -7.37
N ARG A 64 -22.05 -2.63 -7.69
CA ARG A 64 -23.47 -3.05 -7.76
C ARG A 64 -23.72 -4.11 -8.82
N ALA A 65 -23.02 -4.00 -9.96
CA ALA A 65 -23.11 -4.97 -11.04
C ALA A 65 -22.25 -6.24 -10.83
N GLY A 66 -21.47 -6.32 -9.74
CA GLY A 66 -20.56 -7.44 -9.49
C GLY A 66 -19.39 -7.53 -10.47
N ARG A 67 -19.00 -6.41 -11.11
CA ARG A 67 -17.90 -6.31 -12.08
C ARG A 67 -16.59 -5.93 -11.38
N ILE A 68 -15.48 -6.46 -11.86
CA ILE A 68 -14.13 -6.16 -11.36
C ILE A 68 -13.43 -5.12 -12.24
N GLY A 69 -12.45 -4.39 -11.68
CA GLY A 69 -11.68 -3.38 -12.40
C GLY A 69 -12.53 -2.18 -12.87
N GLY A 70 -12.08 -1.56 -13.95
CA GLY A 70 -12.73 -0.44 -14.62
C GLY A 70 -12.63 0.90 -13.88
N ASP A 71 -13.27 1.91 -14.47
CA ASP A 71 -13.33 3.28 -13.95
C ASP A 71 -14.79 3.76 -13.85
N SER A 72 -15.63 2.94 -13.22
CA SER A 72 -17.06 3.24 -13.09
C SER A 72 -17.30 4.33 -12.05
N PRO A 73 -18.29 5.22 -12.24
CA PRO A 73 -18.61 6.24 -11.25
C PRO A 73 -19.14 5.64 -9.95
N LEU A 74 -19.16 6.47 -8.90
CA LEU A 74 -19.85 6.17 -7.65
C LEU A 74 -21.35 5.98 -7.89
N SER A 75 -21.94 5.05 -7.16
CA SER A 75 -23.38 4.94 -7.03
C SER A 75 -23.95 6.01 -6.09
N ASP A 76 -25.28 6.06 -5.98
CA ASP A 76 -25.96 6.89 -4.98
C ASP A 76 -25.50 6.58 -3.55
N ASN A 77 -25.26 5.31 -3.23
CA ASN A 77 -24.74 4.91 -1.92
C ASN A 77 -23.27 5.29 -1.77
N GLY A 78 -22.47 5.19 -2.83
CA GLY A 78 -21.09 5.66 -2.83
C GLY A 78 -20.98 7.17 -2.56
N SER A 79 -21.90 7.96 -3.10
CA SER A 79 -21.98 9.40 -2.84
C SER A 79 -22.40 9.72 -1.40
N LYS A 80 -23.36 8.95 -0.84
CA LYS A 80 -23.73 9.03 0.58
C LYS A 80 -22.56 8.64 1.49
N TYR A 81 -21.80 7.62 1.11
CA TYR A 81 -20.59 7.20 1.83
C TYR A 81 -19.54 8.32 1.87
N ALA A 82 -19.23 8.93 0.72
CA ALA A 82 -18.27 10.04 0.67
C ALA A 82 -18.68 11.22 1.56
N THR A 83 -19.99 11.53 1.60
CA THR A 83 -20.54 12.56 2.49
C THR A 83 -20.38 12.16 3.96
N ALA A 84 -20.71 10.91 4.31
CA ALA A 84 -20.57 10.42 5.68
C ALA A 84 -19.10 10.39 6.14
N LEU A 85 -18.17 10.04 5.25
CA LEU A 85 -16.73 10.04 5.51
C LEU A 85 -16.23 11.45 5.83
N LEU A 86 -16.68 12.45 5.06
CA LEU A 86 -16.37 13.86 5.34
C LEU A 86 -16.90 14.28 6.73
N GLU A 87 -18.15 13.93 7.04
CA GLU A 87 -18.76 14.27 8.34
C GLU A 87 -18.12 13.54 9.52
N PHE A 88 -17.59 12.33 9.31
CA PHE A 88 -16.79 11.61 10.30
C PHE A 88 -15.50 12.40 10.62
N PHE A 89 -14.72 12.75 9.61
CA PHE A 89 -13.44 13.45 9.84
C PHE A 89 -13.60 14.90 10.31
N LYS A 90 -14.68 15.59 9.95
CA LYS A 90 -15.00 16.91 10.53
C LYS A 90 -15.23 16.85 12.04
N LYS A 91 -15.70 15.72 12.56
CA LYS A 91 -15.95 15.53 14.01
C LYS A 91 -14.68 15.09 14.72
N GLU A 92 -13.92 14.18 14.12
CA GLU A 92 -12.71 13.60 14.72
C GLU A 92 -11.50 14.53 14.66
N LEU A 93 -11.42 15.40 13.64
CA LEU A 93 -10.26 16.26 13.41
C LEU A 93 -10.62 17.74 13.60
N ALA A 94 -9.82 18.43 14.41
CA ALA A 94 -9.96 19.88 14.62
C ALA A 94 -9.80 20.71 13.32
N SER A 95 -9.07 20.16 12.35
CA SER A 95 -8.97 20.71 11.00
C SER A 95 -8.80 19.57 9.99
N LEU A 96 -9.48 19.69 8.84
CA LEU A 96 -9.24 18.81 7.71
C LEU A 96 -7.98 19.29 6.99
N ALA A 97 -7.00 18.38 6.81
CA ALA A 97 -5.83 18.68 6.00
C ALA A 97 -6.26 18.97 4.55
N ALA A 98 -5.74 20.07 4.00
CA ALA A 98 -6.11 20.60 2.69
C ALA A 98 -5.26 20.05 1.52
N HIS A 99 -4.47 19.01 1.76
CA HIS A 99 -3.56 18.45 0.77
C HIS A 99 -4.01 17.05 0.34
N ILE A 100 -4.35 16.92 -0.95
CA ILE A 100 -4.77 15.67 -1.57
C ILE A 100 -3.75 15.32 -2.63
N GLU A 101 -3.26 14.09 -2.58
CA GLU A 101 -2.37 13.54 -3.60
C GLU A 101 -2.98 12.31 -4.25
N TYR A 102 -2.76 12.18 -5.55
CA TYR A 102 -3.19 11.02 -6.32
C TYR A 102 -1.97 10.20 -6.71
N TRP A 103 -2.01 8.92 -6.36
CA TRP A 103 -0.91 8.00 -6.61
C TRP A 103 -1.40 6.91 -7.54
N LYS A 104 -0.84 6.84 -8.75
CA LYS A 104 -1.14 5.74 -9.69
C LYS A 104 -0.84 4.36 -9.09
N ALA A 105 0.14 4.30 -8.18
CA ALA A 105 0.47 3.09 -7.45
C ALA A 105 -0.65 2.62 -6.50
N LEU A 106 -1.70 3.42 -6.27
CA LEU A 106 -2.88 3.06 -5.49
C LEU A 106 -4.06 2.58 -6.33
N ASP A 107 -3.97 2.61 -7.67
CA ASP A 107 -5.01 2.07 -8.55
C ASP A 107 -5.29 0.60 -8.20
N GLU A 108 -6.52 0.13 -8.44
CA GLU A 108 -6.90 -1.28 -8.23
C GLU A 108 -5.97 -2.23 -9.01
N ILE A 109 -5.90 -3.49 -8.58
CA ILE A 109 -5.23 -4.54 -9.34
C ILE A 109 -5.77 -4.59 -10.78
N ASP A 110 -4.86 -4.50 -11.76
CA ASP A 110 -5.23 -4.60 -13.18
C ASP A 110 -5.66 -6.04 -13.52
N ALA A 111 -6.95 -6.23 -13.83
CA ALA A 111 -7.48 -7.53 -14.21
C ALA A 111 -7.24 -7.88 -15.70
N GLY A 112 -6.54 -7.02 -16.45
CA GLY A 112 -6.15 -7.21 -17.83
C GLY A 112 -7.34 -7.55 -18.74
N VAL A 113 -7.29 -8.71 -19.39
CA VAL A 113 -8.39 -9.17 -20.26
C VAL A 113 -9.72 -9.43 -19.50
N CYS A 114 -9.70 -9.45 -18.16
CA CYS A 114 -10.87 -9.65 -17.31
C CYS A 114 -11.47 -8.34 -16.79
N GLU A 115 -10.94 -7.18 -17.18
CA GLU A 115 -11.48 -5.85 -16.81
C GLU A 115 -12.96 -5.71 -17.17
N GLY A 116 -13.76 -5.19 -16.23
CA GLY A 116 -15.19 -4.97 -16.37
C GLY A 116 -16.04 -6.24 -16.38
N LEU A 117 -15.47 -7.43 -16.23
CA LEU A 117 -16.24 -8.69 -16.19
C LEU A 117 -16.76 -9.00 -14.79
N THR A 118 -17.85 -9.74 -14.74
CA THR A 118 -18.27 -10.39 -13.48
C THR A 118 -17.43 -11.65 -13.23
N TYR A 119 -17.39 -12.12 -11.97
CA TYR A 119 -16.75 -13.40 -11.69
C TYR A 119 -17.39 -14.58 -12.44
N GLU A 120 -18.70 -14.53 -12.69
CA GLU A 120 -19.41 -15.51 -13.50
C GLU A 120 -18.96 -15.47 -14.97
N ASP A 121 -18.84 -14.27 -15.56
CA ASP A 121 -18.29 -14.10 -16.91
C ASP A 121 -16.89 -14.71 -17.01
N ILE A 122 -16.04 -14.50 -16.00
CA ILE A 122 -14.67 -15.04 -15.99
C ILE A 122 -14.69 -16.56 -15.91
N GLN A 123 -15.54 -17.15 -15.08
CA GLN A 123 -15.67 -18.61 -15.01
C GLN A 123 -16.13 -19.23 -16.32
N GLN A 124 -17.06 -18.57 -17.03
CA GLN A 124 -17.59 -19.06 -18.30
C GLN A 124 -16.62 -18.85 -19.47
N ARG A 125 -16.01 -17.67 -19.59
CA ARG A 125 -15.15 -17.28 -20.72
C ARG A 125 -13.69 -17.71 -20.55
N TYR A 126 -13.22 -17.75 -19.31
CA TYR A 126 -11.82 -18.01 -18.94
C TYR A 126 -11.72 -19.06 -17.81
N PRO A 127 -12.28 -20.27 -17.98
CA PRO A 127 -12.39 -21.27 -16.90
C PRO A 127 -11.03 -21.71 -16.35
N ARG A 128 -10.00 -21.79 -17.21
CA ARG A 128 -8.64 -22.12 -16.79
C ARG A 128 -8.05 -21.04 -15.89
N GLN A 129 -8.21 -19.78 -16.25
CA GLN A 129 -7.76 -18.63 -15.44
C GLN A 129 -8.48 -18.60 -14.10
N ALA A 130 -9.79 -18.85 -14.08
CA ALA A 130 -10.56 -18.95 -12.85
C ALA A 130 -10.02 -20.06 -11.92
N GLN A 131 -9.70 -21.23 -12.48
CA GLN A 131 -9.12 -22.35 -11.74
C GLN A 131 -7.71 -22.07 -11.23
N ASP A 132 -6.84 -21.51 -12.10
CA ASP A 132 -5.46 -21.18 -11.74
C ASP A 132 -5.42 -20.10 -10.64
N ARG A 133 -6.28 -19.08 -10.72
CA ARG A 133 -6.45 -18.06 -9.67
C ARG A 133 -6.99 -18.64 -8.37
N ALA A 134 -7.90 -19.62 -8.44
CA ALA A 134 -8.40 -20.28 -7.23
C ALA A 134 -7.34 -21.15 -6.55
N ARG A 135 -6.40 -21.72 -7.33
CA ARG A 135 -5.30 -22.54 -6.81
C ARG A 135 -4.22 -21.69 -6.12
N ASP A 136 -3.84 -20.57 -6.72
CA ASP A 136 -2.84 -19.67 -6.16
C ASP A 136 -3.21 -18.21 -6.45
N LYS A 137 -4.03 -17.63 -5.58
CA LYS A 137 -4.55 -16.27 -5.77
C LYS A 137 -3.44 -15.21 -5.72
N TYR A 138 -2.39 -15.43 -4.94
CA TYR A 138 -1.36 -14.42 -4.70
C TYR A 138 -0.43 -14.27 -5.92
N HIS A 139 0.09 -15.38 -6.45
CA HIS A 139 0.99 -15.36 -7.60
C HIS A 139 0.28 -15.43 -8.95
N PHE A 140 -1.02 -15.74 -9.00
CA PHE A 140 -1.78 -15.67 -10.24
C PHE A 140 -1.75 -14.25 -10.81
N ARG A 141 -1.20 -14.11 -12.01
CA ARG A 141 -1.21 -12.87 -12.79
C ARG A 141 -2.32 -12.92 -13.82
N PHE A 142 -3.20 -11.93 -13.82
CA PHE A 142 -4.18 -11.80 -14.90
C PHE A 142 -3.47 -11.66 -16.26
N PRO A 143 -3.98 -12.29 -17.34
CA PRO A 143 -3.40 -12.07 -18.67
C PRO A 143 -3.47 -10.59 -19.06
N SER A 144 -2.32 -10.01 -19.39
CA SER A 144 -2.16 -8.57 -19.64
C SER A 144 -2.53 -7.66 -18.45
N GLY A 145 -2.47 -8.19 -17.22
CA GLY A 145 -2.72 -7.45 -15.99
C GLY A 145 -1.72 -7.82 -14.90
N GLU A 146 -2.16 -7.73 -13.64
CA GLU A 146 -1.34 -7.86 -12.45
C GLU A 146 -1.64 -9.12 -11.64
N SER A 147 -0.70 -9.49 -10.77
CA SER A 147 -0.87 -10.38 -9.62
C SER A 147 -0.82 -9.58 -8.32
N TYR A 148 -1.19 -10.18 -7.19
CA TYR A 148 -1.00 -9.49 -5.89
C TYR A 148 0.48 -9.25 -5.59
N GLU A 149 1.39 -10.10 -6.09
CA GLU A 149 2.84 -9.86 -5.98
C GLU A 149 3.26 -8.57 -6.72
N ASP A 150 2.70 -8.32 -7.91
CA ASP A 150 2.96 -7.07 -8.65
C ASP A 150 2.43 -5.86 -7.89
N VAL A 151 1.22 -5.97 -7.32
CA VAL A 151 0.61 -4.91 -6.50
C VAL A 151 1.48 -4.60 -5.27
N VAL A 152 1.96 -5.62 -4.56
CA VAL A 152 2.88 -5.44 -3.42
C VAL A 152 4.15 -4.72 -3.85
N ALA A 153 4.73 -5.10 -4.99
CA ALA A 153 5.94 -4.46 -5.51
C ALA A 153 5.72 -2.97 -5.83
N ARG A 154 4.59 -2.61 -6.48
CA ARG A 154 4.31 -1.20 -6.80
C ARG A 154 3.85 -0.36 -5.62
N LEU A 155 3.33 -0.97 -4.55
CA LEU A 155 2.95 -0.27 -3.32
C LEU A 155 4.15 0.07 -2.43
N GLU A 156 5.35 -0.46 -2.70
CA GLU A 156 6.54 -0.18 -1.89
C GLU A 156 6.77 1.33 -1.64
N PRO A 157 6.76 2.22 -2.66
CA PRO A 157 6.94 3.65 -2.44
C PRO A 157 5.82 4.29 -1.60
N VAL A 158 4.58 3.78 -1.72
CA VAL A 158 3.44 4.25 -0.90
C VAL A 158 3.67 3.91 0.57
N ILE A 159 4.09 2.68 0.86
CA ILE A 159 4.38 2.26 2.24
C ILE A 159 5.52 3.11 2.83
N MET A 160 6.56 3.40 2.04
CA MET A 160 7.65 4.28 2.50
C MET A 160 7.16 5.69 2.82
N GLU A 161 6.25 6.25 2.01
CA GLU A 161 5.69 7.56 2.29
C GLU A 161 4.79 7.55 3.53
N LEU A 162 3.95 6.52 3.70
CA LEU A 162 3.11 6.36 4.90
C LEU A 162 3.92 6.27 6.20
N GLU A 163 5.13 5.72 6.15
CA GLU A 163 6.03 5.67 7.31
C GLU A 163 6.65 7.03 7.68
N ARG A 164 6.75 7.94 6.71
CA ARG A 164 7.27 9.30 6.90
C ARG A 164 6.20 10.29 7.35
N GLN A 165 4.95 10.02 7.02
CA GLN A 165 3.82 10.89 7.27
C GLN A 165 3.24 10.69 8.67
N THR A 166 2.50 11.69 9.16
CA THR A 166 1.78 11.61 10.43
C THR A 166 0.36 11.07 10.21
N ASN A 167 -0.68 11.89 10.38
CA ASN A 167 -2.04 11.44 10.17
C ASN A 167 -2.36 11.38 8.68
N VAL A 168 -2.75 10.21 8.18
CA VAL A 168 -3.04 10.00 6.76
C VAL A 168 -4.39 9.30 6.62
N LEU A 169 -5.20 9.75 5.66
CA LEU A 169 -6.35 9.01 5.15
C LEU A 169 -6.00 8.49 3.75
N LEU A 170 -6.01 7.18 3.58
CA LEU A 170 -5.81 6.51 2.31
C LEU A 170 -7.15 5.97 1.81
N VAL A 171 -7.56 6.46 0.63
CA VAL A 171 -8.76 5.99 -0.08
C VAL A 171 -8.30 5.17 -1.30
N SER A 172 -8.59 3.88 -1.31
CA SER A 172 -8.11 2.94 -2.34
C SER A 172 -9.17 1.90 -2.75
N HIS A 173 -8.75 0.69 -3.13
CA HIS A 173 -9.59 -0.38 -3.67
C HIS A 173 -9.46 -1.68 -2.85
N GLN A 174 -9.95 -2.83 -3.35
CA GLN A 174 -10.20 -4.06 -2.55
C GLN A 174 -9.04 -5.04 -2.46
#